data_AF-A0A399HRV8-F1
#
_entry.id   AF-A0A399HRV8-F1
#
_cell.length_a   1.000
_cell.length_b   1.000
_cell.length_c   1.000
_cell.angle_alpha   90.00
_cell.angle_beta   90.00
_cell.angle_gamma   90.00
#
_symmetry.space_group_name_H-M   'P 1'
#
loop_
_entity.id
_entity.type
_entity.pdbx_description
1 polymer ?
#
loop_
_entity_poly.entity_id
_entity_poly.type
_entity_poly.pdbx_seq_one_letter_code
_entity_poly.pdbx_strand_id
1 'polypeptide(L)'
;MDEYEEAVLFTFALLETRLDRLEYILGGSQDSTKDKAKTIPDRIHKMEQSLQQLAGKTALLDETNNLLSKHKDVLTPALHNHDSTPENDDDADGPALDTNQRAALVLERAPAISQTASQLQALADQQVPSTDGFAKLAVLRPRIAEAEDRQLQQALKISELRRRNGLLNQRYRHVMFLGAGRCWVDYNERLTKGLRALVREEYRRREDKEEGRGMERDEEEEEELEGEGEGDESKSEYSDDEL
;
A
#
# COMPACT_ATOMS: atom_id res chain seq x y z
N MET A 1 -35.51 3.84 29.56
CA MET A 1 -35.90 4.80 28.53
C MET A 1 -37.33 5.10 28.85
N ASP A 2 -37.57 6.31 29.36
CA ASP A 2 -38.91 6.70 29.75
C ASP A 2 -39.78 6.75 28.49
N GLU A 3 -41.05 6.35 28.56
CA GLU A 3 -42.00 6.32 27.43
C GLU A 3 -42.04 7.66 26.67
N TYR A 4 -41.77 8.75 27.39
CA TYR A 4 -41.59 10.09 26.85
C TYR A 4 -40.35 10.23 25.94
N GLU A 5 -39.21 9.67 26.33
CA GLU A 5 -37.98 9.70 25.52
C GLU A 5 -38.16 8.92 24.21
N GLU A 6 -38.88 7.79 24.25
CA GLU A 6 -39.21 7.01 23.06
C GLU A 6 -40.14 7.77 22.11
N ALA A 7 -41.17 8.43 22.63
CA ALA A 7 -42.06 9.29 21.84
C ALA A 7 -41.32 10.48 21.20
N VAL A 8 -40.38 11.09 21.92
CA VAL A 8 -39.55 12.18 21.39
C VAL A 8 -38.62 11.69 20.27
N LEU A 9 -38.01 10.51 20.42
CA LEU A 9 -37.18 9.93 19.36
C LEU A 9 -37.99 9.53 18.13
N PHE A 10 -39.19 8.97 18.32
CA PHE A 10 -40.09 8.61 17.22
C PHE A 10 -40.56 9.84 16.44
N THR A 11 -40.95 10.91 17.14
CA THR A 11 -41.37 12.16 16.50
C THR A 11 -40.22 12.84 15.76
N PHE A 12 -38.99 12.77 16.30
CA PHE A 12 -37.80 13.28 15.62
C PHE A 12 -37.48 12.48 14.35
N ALA A 13 -37.54 11.14 14.41
CA ALA A 13 -37.32 10.29 13.24
C ALA A 13 -38.38 10.50 12.15
N LEU A 14 -39.64 10.68 12.55
CA LEU A 14 -40.73 11.00 11.63
C LEU A 14 -40.54 12.39 11.00
N LEU A 15 -40.02 13.36 11.76
CA LEU A 15 -39.71 14.68 11.22
C LEU A 15 -38.54 14.63 10.23
N GLU A 16 -37.49 13.87 10.56
CA GLU A 16 -36.30 13.71 9.70
C GLU A 16 -36.65 13.06 8.36
N THR A 17 -37.39 11.95 8.39
CA THR A 17 -37.86 11.25 7.17
C THR A 17 -38.74 12.13 6.28
N ARG A 18 -39.64 12.91 6.89
CA ARG A 18 -40.46 13.86 6.13
C ARG A 18 -39.63 14.98 5.52
N LEU A 19 -38.63 15.47 6.24
CA LEU A 19 -37.75 16.54 5.77
C LEU A 19 -36.87 16.06 4.62
N ASP A 20 -36.32 14.86 4.71
CA ASP A 20 -35.55 14.22 3.62
C ASP A 20 -36.38 14.07 2.35
N ARG A 21 -37.67 13.70 2.49
CA ARG A 21 -38.59 13.62 1.34
C ARG A 21 -38.85 14.98 0.71
N LEU A 22 -39.04 16.03 1.50
CA LEU A 22 -39.25 17.40 0.98
C LEU A 22 -38.00 17.94 0.30
N GLU A 23 -36.82 17.68 0.88
CA GLU A 23 -35.53 18.05 0.28
C GLU A 23 -35.31 17.32 -1.05
N TYR A 24 -35.66 16.03 -1.13
CA TYR A 24 -35.62 15.27 -2.37
C TYR A 24 -36.56 15.83 -3.45
N ILE A 25 -37.78 16.23 -3.09
CA ILE A 25 -38.75 16.80 -4.03
C ILE A 25 -38.28 18.17 -4.54
N LEU A 26 -37.70 18.99 -3.67
CA LEU A 26 -37.32 20.37 -3.99
C LEU A 26 -35.96 20.47 -4.68
N GLY A 27 -35.00 19.61 -4.32
CA GLY A 27 -33.62 19.63 -4.79
C GLY A 27 -33.24 18.49 -5.75
N GLY A 28 -34.12 17.51 -5.98
CA GLY A 28 -33.82 16.29 -6.73
C GLY A 28 -32.93 15.32 -5.95
N SER A 29 -32.41 14.27 -6.62
CA SER A 29 -31.45 13.33 -6.03
C SER A 29 -30.16 14.06 -5.67
N GLN A 30 -30.11 14.60 -4.46
CA GLN A 30 -28.96 15.33 -3.98
C GLN A 30 -27.83 14.33 -3.73
N ASP A 31 -26.77 14.39 -4.55
CA ASP A 31 -25.51 13.78 -4.17
C ASP A 31 -25.13 14.34 -2.81
N SER A 32 -24.83 13.45 -1.86
CA SER A 32 -24.48 13.67 -0.45
C SER A 32 -23.24 14.57 -0.26
N THR A 33 -23.27 15.76 -0.84
CA THR A 33 -22.23 16.77 -0.77
C THR A 33 -22.38 17.45 0.58
N LYS A 34 -21.50 17.02 1.50
CA LYS A 34 -20.81 17.68 2.64
C LYS A 34 -21.40 18.91 3.38
N ASP A 35 -22.39 19.62 2.85
CA ASP A 35 -23.06 20.78 3.45
C ASP A 35 -24.49 20.44 3.89
N LYS A 36 -24.64 19.33 4.64
CA LYS A 36 -25.87 19.10 5.41
C LYS A 36 -25.93 20.17 6.50
N ALA A 37 -26.97 21.00 6.48
CA ALA A 37 -27.29 21.90 7.59
C ALA A 37 -27.39 21.06 8.89
N LYS A 38 -26.58 21.43 9.89
CA LYS A 38 -26.26 20.56 11.05
C LYS A 38 -27.44 20.33 12.00
N THR A 39 -28.52 21.10 11.87
CA THR A 39 -29.68 21.03 12.76
C THR A 39 -30.97 21.12 11.94
N ILE A 40 -32.02 20.37 12.33
CA ILE A 40 -33.36 20.42 11.70
C ILE A 40 -33.87 21.84 11.40
N PRO A 41 -33.84 22.82 12.33
CA PRO A 41 -34.34 24.17 12.06
C PRO A 41 -33.59 24.90 10.94
N ASP A 42 -32.28 24.66 10.82
CA ASP A 42 -31.44 25.26 9.76
C ASP A 42 -31.81 24.67 8.39
N ARG A 43 -32.11 23.37 8.34
CA ARG A 43 -32.64 22.70 7.13
C ARG A 43 -34.00 23.27 6.72
N ILE A 44 -34.90 23.48 7.68
CA ILE A 44 -36.22 24.09 7.44
C ILE A 44 -36.06 25.49 6.86
N HIS A 45 -35.19 26.32 7.44
CA HIS A 45 -35.01 27.69 7.00
C HIS A 45 -34.39 27.78 5.59
N LYS A 46 -33.47 26.87 5.26
CA LYS A 46 -32.92 26.75 3.89
C LYS A 46 -34.00 26.35 2.87
N MET A 47 -34.87 25.40 3.23
CA MET A 47 -36.01 25.01 2.38
C MET A 47 -36.96 26.19 2.18
N GLU A 48 -37.31 26.90 3.26
CA GLU A 48 -38.16 28.09 3.20
C GLU A 48 -37.56 29.16 2.27
N GLN A 49 -36.27 29.46 2.41
CA GLN A 49 -35.57 30.40 1.55
C GLN A 49 -35.58 29.94 0.08
N SER A 50 -35.38 28.65 -0.18
CA SER A 50 -35.43 28.12 -1.55
C SER A 50 -36.84 28.15 -2.16
N LEU A 51 -37.88 27.91 -1.36
CA LEU A 51 -39.28 28.05 -1.78
C LEU A 51 -39.64 29.51 -2.05
N GLN A 52 -39.20 30.45 -1.21
CA GLN A 52 -39.39 31.89 -1.44
C GLN A 52 -38.65 32.36 -2.70
N GLN A 53 -37.43 31.86 -2.94
CA GLN A 53 -36.68 32.16 -4.16
C GLN A 53 -37.35 31.56 -5.39
N LEU A 54 -37.93 30.36 -5.29
CA LEU A 54 -38.67 29.75 -6.39
C LEU A 54 -39.94 30.54 -6.69
N ALA A 55 -40.72 30.88 -5.66
CA ALA A 55 -41.90 31.73 -5.77
C ALA A 55 -41.57 33.09 -6.42
N GLY A 56 -40.45 33.72 -6.05
CA GLY A 56 -40.00 34.98 -6.65
C GLY A 56 -39.47 34.87 -8.09
N LYS A 57 -39.06 33.67 -8.53
CA LYS A 57 -38.51 33.43 -9.89
C LYS A 57 -39.56 32.95 -10.88
N THR A 58 -40.67 32.38 -10.42
CA THR A 58 -41.66 31.76 -11.29
C THR A 58 -42.98 32.53 -11.25
N ALA A 59 -43.21 33.44 -12.21
CA ALA A 59 -44.53 34.01 -12.47
C ALA A 59 -45.60 32.93 -12.75
N LEU A 60 -45.15 31.74 -13.18
CA LEU A 60 -45.95 30.54 -13.34
C LEU A 60 -46.57 30.02 -12.03
N LEU A 61 -45.96 30.28 -10.87
CA LEU A 61 -46.53 29.86 -9.59
C LEU A 61 -47.76 30.71 -9.24
N ASP A 62 -47.69 32.02 -9.48
CA ASP A 62 -48.86 32.90 -9.32
C ASP A 62 -49.96 32.56 -10.32
N GLU A 63 -49.61 32.28 -11.59
CA GLU A 63 -50.57 31.84 -12.61
C GLU A 63 -51.20 30.48 -12.27
N THR A 64 -50.42 29.50 -11.82
CA THR A 64 -50.94 28.19 -11.40
C THR A 64 -51.75 28.29 -10.12
N ASN A 65 -51.39 29.16 -9.18
CA ASN A 65 -52.19 29.40 -7.97
C ASN A 65 -53.51 30.13 -8.31
N ASN A 66 -53.48 31.05 -9.27
CA ASN A 66 -54.68 31.70 -9.81
C ASN A 66 -55.56 30.67 -10.54
N LEU A 67 -54.97 29.78 -11.35
CA LEU A 67 -55.66 28.69 -12.03
C LEU A 67 -56.24 27.67 -11.05
N LEU A 68 -55.49 27.31 -10.00
CA LEU A 68 -55.91 26.43 -8.91
C LEU A 68 -57.02 27.06 -8.07
N SER A 69 -56.98 28.38 -7.86
CA SER A 69 -58.05 29.11 -7.18
C SER A 69 -59.34 29.14 -8.02
N LYS A 70 -59.21 29.20 -9.35
CA LYS A 70 -60.33 29.23 -10.30
C LYS A 70 -60.91 27.84 -10.58
N HIS A 71 -60.07 26.81 -10.52
CA HIS A 71 -60.40 25.43 -10.86
C HIS A 71 -60.16 24.46 -9.70
N LYS A 72 -60.65 24.79 -8.50
CA LYS A 72 -60.56 23.90 -7.33
C LYS A 72 -61.26 22.55 -7.56
N ASP A 73 -62.32 22.57 -8.34
CA ASP A 73 -63.14 21.45 -8.81
C ASP A 73 -62.35 20.41 -9.63
N VAL A 74 -61.25 20.79 -10.29
CA VAL A 74 -60.41 19.85 -11.05
C VAL A 74 -59.48 19.03 -10.14
N LEU A 75 -59.11 19.59 -8.99
CA LEU A 75 -58.14 18.98 -8.06
C LEU A 75 -58.80 18.29 -6.86
N THR A 76 -59.99 18.74 -6.48
CA THR A 76 -60.88 17.97 -5.62
C THR A 76 -61.94 17.32 -6.50
N PRO A 77 -61.74 16.10 -7.01
CA PRO A 77 -62.83 15.36 -7.60
C PRO A 77 -63.93 15.31 -6.54
N ALA A 78 -65.12 15.79 -6.93
CA ALA A 78 -66.22 16.01 -6.02
C ALA A 78 -66.47 14.78 -5.15
N LEU A 79 -66.14 14.89 -3.86
CA LEU A 79 -66.80 14.20 -2.74
C LEU A 79 -68.29 14.64 -2.61
N HIS A 80 -68.93 14.99 -3.72
CA HIS A 80 -70.30 15.43 -3.84
C HIS A 80 -70.95 14.67 -4.99
N ASN A 81 -71.20 13.39 -4.71
CA ASN A 81 -72.46 12.70 -4.98
C ASN A 81 -72.49 11.44 -4.10
N HIS A 82 -72.39 11.65 -2.79
CA HIS A 82 -72.75 10.64 -1.78
C HIS A 82 -73.98 11.16 -1.04
N ASP A 83 -75.12 11.17 -1.74
CA ASP A 83 -76.44 11.15 -1.12
C ASP A 83 -77.23 9.98 -1.71
N SER A 84 -76.70 8.78 -1.48
CA SER A 84 -77.41 7.51 -1.55
C SER A 84 -76.43 6.39 -1.16
N THR A 85 -76.30 6.15 0.14
CA THR A 85 -76.05 4.79 0.62
C THR A 85 -77.24 3.90 0.19
N PRO A 86 -77.08 2.59 -0.08
CA PRO A 86 -76.25 1.74 0.77
C PRO A 86 -75.51 0.58 0.08
N GLU A 87 -74.72 -0.09 0.91
CA GLU A 87 -74.22 -1.47 0.80
C GLU A 87 -72.83 -1.66 0.18
N ASN A 88 -71.88 -1.93 1.08
CA ASN A 88 -70.78 -2.89 0.93
C ASN A 88 -70.00 -2.83 -0.38
N ASP A 89 -69.02 -1.94 -0.47
CA ASP A 89 -67.84 -2.17 -1.30
C ASP A 89 -66.62 -1.57 -0.59
N ASP A 90 -65.83 -2.43 0.07
CA ASP A 90 -64.54 -2.12 0.70
C ASP A 90 -63.43 -1.77 -0.34
N ASP A 91 -63.79 -1.41 -1.58
CA ASP A 91 -62.88 -1.26 -2.72
C ASP A 91 -62.90 0.14 -3.38
N ALA A 92 -63.31 1.18 -2.66
CA ALA A 92 -63.52 2.52 -3.21
C ALA A 92 -62.36 3.53 -3.01
N ASP A 93 -61.11 3.06 -2.88
CA ASP A 93 -59.91 3.93 -2.83
C ASP A 93 -59.19 4.06 -4.19
N GLY A 94 -59.87 3.73 -5.30
CA GLY A 94 -59.32 3.82 -6.66
C GLY A 94 -60.18 4.65 -7.62
N PRO A 95 -59.60 5.19 -8.72
CA PRO A 95 -60.37 5.91 -9.74
C PRO A 95 -61.52 5.04 -10.25
N ALA A 96 -62.69 5.64 -10.48
CA ALA A 96 -63.92 4.97 -10.90
C ALA A 96 -63.82 4.43 -12.33
N LEU A 97 -63.06 3.34 -12.53
CA LEU A 97 -63.04 2.57 -13.77
C LEU A 97 -64.22 1.61 -13.80
N ASP A 98 -64.92 1.55 -14.95
CA ASP A 98 -65.98 0.57 -15.21
C ASP A 98 -65.43 -0.87 -15.09
N THR A 99 -66.27 -1.81 -14.69
CA THR A 99 -65.93 -3.23 -14.51
C THR A 99 -65.25 -3.86 -15.73
N ASN A 100 -65.70 -3.48 -16.94
CA ASN A 100 -65.11 -3.90 -18.19
C ASN A 100 -63.69 -3.34 -18.40
N GLN A 101 -63.43 -2.10 -17.97
CA GLN A 101 -62.12 -1.47 -18.06
C GLN A 101 -61.14 -2.09 -17.05
N ARG A 102 -61.61 -2.42 -15.85
CA ARG A 102 -60.84 -3.16 -14.85
C ARG A 102 -60.44 -4.55 -15.39
N ALA A 103 -61.37 -5.27 -16.01
CA ALA A 103 -61.09 -6.57 -16.62
C ALA A 103 -60.07 -6.47 -17.78
N ALA A 104 -60.20 -5.44 -18.63
CA ALA A 104 -59.25 -5.19 -19.71
C ALA A 104 -57.83 -4.89 -19.19
N LEU A 105 -57.72 -4.10 -18.12
CA LEU A 105 -56.45 -3.76 -17.49
C LEU A 105 -55.80 -4.97 -16.81
N VAL A 106 -56.60 -5.80 -16.13
CA VAL A 106 -56.12 -7.07 -15.57
C VAL A 106 -55.63 -8.01 -16.67
N LEU A 107 -56.34 -8.09 -17.80
CA LEU A 107 -55.93 -8.93 -18.93
C LEU A 107 -54.63 -8.41 -19.58
N GLU A 108 -54.48 -7.09 -19.74
CA GLU A 108 -53.26 -6.46 -20.24
C GLU A 108 -52.07 -6.73 -19.30
N ARG A 109 -52.30 -6.67 -17.99
CA ARG A 109 -51.24 -6.79 -16.98
C ARG A 109 -50.98 -8.22 -16.50
N ALA A 110 -51.87 -9.16 -16.78
CA ALA A 110 -51.75 -10.58 -16.44
C ALA A 110 -50.36 -11.20 -16.75
N PRO A 111 -49.74 -10.99 -17.94
CA PRO A 111 -48.42 -11.55 -18.20
C PRO A 111 -47.35 -10.95 -17.30
N ALA A 112 -47.42 -9.65 -16.99
CA ALA A 112 -46.47 -8.99 -16.09
C ALA A 112 -46.62 -9.46 -14.63
N ILE A 113 -47.86 -9.75 -14.19
CA ILE A 113 -48.12 -10.33 -12.86
C ILE A 113 -47.53 -11.73 -12.77
N SER A 114 -47.71 -12.57 -13.79
CA SER A 114 -47.12 -13.92 -13.82
C SER A 114 -45.59 -13.88 -13.87
N GLN A 115 -45.01 -12.96 -14.65
CA GLN A 115 -43.56 -12.77 -14.73
C GLN A 115 -42.97 -12.30 -13.40
N THR A 116 -43.59 -11.31 -12.74
CA THR A 116 -43.13 -10.80 -11.44
C THR A 116 -43.30 -11.83 -10.33
N ALA A 117 -44.40 -12.60 -10.33
CA ALA A 117 -44.58 -13.73 -9.42
C ALA A 117 -43.49 -14.79 -9.62
N SER A 118 -43.14 -15.12 -10.87
CA SER A 118 -42.05 -16.06 -11.17
C SER A 118 -40.69 -15.52 -10.72
N GLN A 119 -40.43 -14.22 -10.85
CA GLN A 119 -39.20 -13.58 -10.38
C GLN A 119 -39.11 -13.58 -8.85
N LEU A 120 -40.22 -13.31 -8.15
CA LEU A 120 -40.29 -13.36 -6.69
C LEU A 120 -40.11 -14.79 -6.18
N GLN A 121 -40.70 -15.78 -6.86
CA GLN A 121 -40.49 -17.19 -6.53
C GLN A 121 -39.02 -17.58 -6.74
N ALA A 122 -38.41 -17.16 -7.85
CA ALA A 122 -36.98 -17.38 -8.09
C ALA A 122 -36.09 -16.71 -7.04
N LEU A 123 -36.49 -15.54 -6.51
CA LEU A 123 -35.79 -14.86 -5.42
C LEU A 123 -36.00 -15.58 -4.08
N ALA A 124 -37.19 -16.12 -3.82
CA ALA A 124 -37.49 -16.92 -2.64
C ALA A 124 -36.73 -18.27 -2.65
N ASP A 125 -36.56 -18.86 -3.84
CA ASP A 125 -35.78 -20.08 -4.04
C ASP A 125 -34.26 -19.85 -3.94
N GLN A 126 -33.80 -18.59 -4.04
CA GLN A 126 -32.41 -18.24 -3.73
C GLN A 126 -32.19 -18.34 -2.22
N GLN A 127 -31.50 -19.41 -1.81
CA GLN A 127 -31.01 -19.55 -0.45
C GLN A 127 -30.02 -18.41 -0.15
N VAL A 128 -30.48 -17.40 0.59
CA VAL A 128 -29.59 -16.38 1.13
C VAL A 128 -28.61 -17.10 2.08
N PRO A 129 -27.28 -17.01 1.85
CA PRO A 129 -26.32 -17.69 2.70
C PRO A 129 -26.49 -17.26 4.16
N SER A 130 -26.32 -18.21 5.08
CA SER A 130 -26.54 -17.98 6.51
C SER A 130 -25.77 -16.74 7.00
N THR A 131 -26.50 -15.82 7.64
CA THR A 131 -25.97 -14.54 8.14
C THR A 131 -24.85 -14.71 9.18
N ASP A 132 -24.73 -15.89 9.79
CA ASP A 132 -23.66 -16.27 10.71
C ASP A 132 -22.25 -16.13 10.09
N GLY A 133 -22.10 -16.44 8.80
CA GLY A 133 -20.82 -16.26 8.09
C GLY A 133 -20.43 -14.78 7.98
N PHE A 134 -21.39 -13.92 7.63
CA PHE A 134 -21.15 -12.47 7.53
C PHE A 134 -20.93 -11.83 8.89
N ALA A 135 -21.64 -12.28 9.93
CA ALA A 135 -21.42 -11.83 11.30
C ALA A 135 -19.99 -12.16 11.77
N LYS A 136 -19.50 -13.37 11.49
CA LYS A 136 -18.11 -13.77 11.78
C LYS A 136 -17.10 -12.92 11.02
N LEU A 137 -17.35 -12.60 9.75
CA LEU A 137 -16.48 -11.71 8.97
C LEU A 137 -16.46 -10.28 9.54
N ALA A 138 -17.62 -9.75 9.96
CA ALA A 138 -17.70 -8.44 10.60
C ALA A 138 -16.90 -8.40 11.91
N VAL A 139 -16.94 -9.48 12.71
CA VAL A 139 -16.16 -9.62 13.95
C VAL A 139 -14.65 -9.75 13.68
N LEU A 140 -14.24 -10.34 12.56
CA LEU A 140 -12.83 -10.49 12.20
C LEU A 140 -12.18 -9.22 11.67
N ARG A 141 -12.97 -8.30 11.10
CA ARG A 141 -12.49 -7.03 10.54
C ARG A 141 -11.56 -6.22 11.47
N PRO A 142 -11.88 -5.97 12.75
CA PRO A 142 -10.97 -5.25 13.65
C PRO A 142 -9.66 -6.00 13.88
N ARG A 143 -9.69 -7.33 13.97
CA ARG A 143 -8.46 -8.13 14.16
C ARG A 143 -7.54 -8.07 12.95
N ILE A 144 -8.10 -7.98 11.75
CA ILE A 144 -7.34 -7.78 10.51
C ILE A 144 -6.68 -6.40 10.52
N ALA A 145 -7.43 -5.35 10.84
CA ALA A 145 -6.89 -3.99 10.94
C ALA A 145 -5.74 -3.89 11.95
N GLU A 146 -5.89 -4.49 13.14
CA GLU A 146 -4.80 -4.53 14.13
C GLU A 146 -3.57 -5.30 13.62
N ALA A 147 -3.76 -6.36 12.84
CA ALA A 147 -2.65 -7.13 12.27
C ALA A 147 -1.90 -6.32 11.20
N GLU A 148 -2.63 -5.58 10.36
CA GLU A 148 -2.07 -4.68 9.35
C GLU A 148 -1.26 -3.57 10.00
N ASP A 149 -1.77 -2.95 11.08
CA ASP A 149 -1.04 -1.92 11.83
C ASP A 149 0.27 -2.47 12.42
N ARG A 150 0.24 -3.68 12.99
CA ARG A 150 1.45 -4.34 13.50
C ARG A 150 2.44 -4.64 12.36
N GLN A 151 1.97 -5.09 11.20
CA GLN A 151 2.83 -5.34 10.05
C GLN A 151 3.49 -4.06 9.56
N LEU A 152 2.77 -2.94 9.52
CA LEU A 152 3.31 -1.64 9.12
C LEU A 152 4.41 -1.20 10.11
N GLN A 153 4.15 -1.28 11.41
CA GLN A 153 5.15 -0.96 12.44
C GLN A 153 6.40 -1.84 12.34
N GLN A 154 6.23 -3.13 12.10
CA GLN A 154 7.34 -4.06 11.89
C GLN A 154 8.14 -3.72 10.62
N ALA A 155 7.48 -3.41 9.51
CA ALA A 155 8.13 -3.03 8.27
C ALA A 155 8.99 -1.77 8.43
N LEU A 156 8.47 -0.75 9.13
CA LEU A 156 9.23 0.46 9.46
C LEU A 156 10.47 0.13 10.30
N LYS A 157 10.31 -0.65 11.39
CA LYS A 157 11.44 -1.04 12.23
C LYS A 157 12.48 -1.84 11.47
N ILE A 158 12.07 -2.76 10.60
CA ILE A 158 12.97 -3.55 9.74
C ILE A 158 13.74 -2.63 8.79
N SER A 159 13.07 -1.65 8.18
CA SER A 159 13.72 -0.70 7.27
C SER A 159 14.79 0.14 7.98
N GLU A 160 14.51 0.60 9.21
CA GLU A 160 15.45 1.35 10.02
C GLU A 160 16.66 0.50 10.43
N LEU A 161 16.40 -0.72 10.88
CA LEU A 161 17.44 -1.67 11.26
C LEU A 161 18.33 -2.02 10.06
N ARG A 162 17.75 -2.26 8.88
CA ARG A 162 18.51 -2.50 7.64
C ARG A 162 19.38 -1.30 7.28
N ARG A 163 18.86 -0.07 7.40
CA ARG A 163 19.65 1.14 7.16
C ARG A 163 20.82 1.26 8.12
N ARG A 164 20.58 1.09 9.43
CA ARG A 164 21.63 1.18 10.46
C ARG A 164 22.69 0.08 10.30
N ASN A 165 22.24 -1.15 10.05
CA ASN A 165 23.11 -2.29 9.81
C ASN A 165 23.96 -2.10 8.54
N GLY A 166 23.36 -1.57 7.47
CA GLY A 166 24.08 -1.23 6.24
C GLY A 166 25.22 -0.23 6.48
N LEU A 167 24.97 0.84 7.23
CA LEU A 167 26.01 1.82 7.60
C LEU A 167 27.12 1.21 8.45
N LEU A 168 26.77 0.37 9.43
CA LEU A 168 27.74 -0.28 10.30
C LEU A 168 28.61 -1.28 9.52
N ASN A 169 27.99 -2.08 8.64
CA ASN A 169 28.72 -3.00 7.76
C ASN A 169 29.62 -2.27 6.78
N GLN A 170 29.17 -1.15 6.22
CA GLN A 170 30.01 -0.32 5.34
C GLN A 170 31.23 0.21 6.10
N ARG A 171 31.03 0.76 7.32
CA ARG A 171 32.13 1.25 8.15
C ARG A 171 33.09 0.13 8.55
N TYR A 172 32.55 -1.02 8.97
CA TYR A 172 33.34 -2.20 9.30
C TYR A 172 34.19 -2.64 8.12
N ARG A 173 33.61 -2.70 6.91
CA ARG A 173 34.34 -3.05 5.69
C ARG A 173 35.47 -2.08 5.37
N HIS A 174 35.21 -0.78 5.48
CA HIS A 174 36.23 0.23 5.25
C HIS A 174 37.38 0.16 6.25
N VAL A 175 37.08 0.00 7.54
CA VAL A 175 38.12 0.00 8.58
C VAL A 175 38.88 -1.32 8.59
N MET A 176 38.17 -2.44 8.71
CA MET A 176 38.79 -3.74 9.00
C MET A 176 39.38 -4.40 7.77
N PHE A 177 38.74 -4.29 6.59
CA PHE A 177 39.28 -4.90 5.38
C PHE A 177 40.16 -3.93 4.61
N LEU A 178 39.62 -2.76 4.24
CA LEU A 178 40.39 -1.82 3.42
C LEU A 178 41.50 -1.14 4.21
N GLY A 179 41.25 -0.76 5.46
CA GLY A 179 42.28 -0.19 6.34
C GLY A 179 43.41 -1.17 6.63
N ALA A 180 43.09 -2.36 7.17
CA ALA A 180 44.10 -3.38 7.45
C ALA A 180 44.82 -3.85 6.19
N GLY A 181 44.11 -3.98 5.06
CA GLY A 181 44.69 -4.35 3.77
C GLY A 181 45.73 -3.34 3.30
N ARG A 182 45.46 -2.03 3.43
CA ARG A 182 46.45 -0.98 3.12
C ARG A 182 47.69 -1.09 4.00
N CYS A 183 47.52 -1.23 5.32
CA CYS A 183 48.65 -1.41 6.22
C CYS A 183 49.47 -2.66 5.88
N TRP A 184 48.81 -3.77 5.52
CA TRP A 184 49.48 -5.00 5.13
C TRP A 184 50.29 -4.84 3.84
N VAL A 185 49.74 -4.16 2.84
CA VAL A 185 50.44 -3.86 1.58
C VAL A 185 51.66 -2.97 1.85
N ASP A 186 51.52 -1.93 2.65
CA ASP A 186 52.63 -1.04 3.01
C ASP A 186 53.75 -1.80 3.73
N TYR A 187 53.39 -2.69 4.67
CA TYR A 187 54.38 -3.53 5.35
C TYR A 187 55.06 -4.50 4.40
N ASN A 188 54.32 -5.16 3.51
CA ASN A 188 54.88 -6.06 2.52
C ASN A 188 55.81 -5.31 1.55
N GLU A 189 55.45 -4.10 1.12
CA GLU A 189 56.31 -3.27 0.28
C GLU A 189 57.62 -2.89 1.00
N ARG A 190 57.55 -2.50 2.27
CA ARG A 190 58.75 -2.21 3.07
C ARG A 190 59.62 -3.44 3.26
N LEU A 191 59.01 -4.59 3.57
CA LEU A 191 59.70 -5.85 3.80
C LEU A 191 60.35 -6.35 2.51
N THR A 192 59.67 -6.28 1.37
CA THR A 192 60.24 -6.65 0.06
C THR A 192 61.37 -5.72 -0.37
N LYS A 193 61.27 -4.40 -0.13
CA LYS A 193 62.39 -3.46 -0.34
C LYS A 193 63.59 -3.81 0.54
N GLY A 194 63.36 -4.12 1.81
CA GLY A 194 64.40 -4.56 2.76
C GLY A 194 65.06 -5.86 2.33
N LEU A 195 64.27 -6.87 1.94
CA LEU A 195 64.79 -8.14 1.41
C LEU A 195 65.62 -7.95 0.15
N ARG A 196 65.15 -7.12 -0.81
CA ARG A 196 65.92 -6.81 -2.03
C ARG A 196 67.22 -6.07 -1.71
N ALA A 197 67.26 -5.24 -0.68
CA ALA A 197 68.50 -4.60 -0.23
C ALA A 197 69.45 -5.64 0.39
N LEU A 198 68.97 -6.49 1.29
CA LEU A 198 69.76 -7.57 1.89
C LEU A 198 70.34 -8.52 0.84
N VAL A 199 69.51 -8.97 -0.11
CA VAL A 199 69.97 -9.84 -1.20
C VAL A 199 71.09 -9.17 -2.00
N ARG A 200 70.97 -7.87 -2.32
CA ARG A 200 72.03 -7.13 -3.02
C ARG A 200 73.32 -7.03 -2.20
N GLU A 201 73.23 -6.79 -0.89
CA GLU A 201 74.41 -6.75 -0.01
C GLU A 201 75.06 -8.13 0.17
N GLU A 202 74.26 -9.20 0.27
CA GLU A 202 74.76 -10.57 0.31
C GLU A 202 75.46 -10.97 -1.00
N TYR A 203 74.93 -10.55 -2.16
CA TYR A 203 75.61 -10.73 -3.44
C TYR A 203 76.96 -10.01 -3.47
N ARG A 204 77.02 -8.72 -3.10
CA ARG A 204 78.32 -7.99 -3.04
C ARG A 204 79.30 -8.66 -2.08
N ARG A 205 78.86 -9.06 -0.88
CA ARG A 205 79.73 -9.77 0.07
C ARG A 205 80.21 -11.14 -0.41
N ARG A 206 79.48 -11.78 -1.32
CA ARG A 206 79.93 -13.03 -1.95
C ARG A 206 80.96 -12.75 -3.03
N GLU A 207 80.72 -11.74 -3.87
CA GLU A 207 81.69 -11.25 -4.86
C GLU A 207 82.99 -10.85 -4.14
N ASP A 208 82.95 -10.02 -3.09
CA ASP A 208 84.13 -9.63 -2.30
C ASP A 208 84.87 -10.84 -1.68
N LYS A 209 84.14 -11.90 -1.29
CA LYS A 209 84.73 -13.13 -0.72
C LYS A 209 85.28 -14.08 -1.78
N GLU A 210 84.74 -14.06 -3.00
CA GLU A 210 85.22 -14.83 -4.13
C GLU A 210 86.43 -14.13 -4.76
N GLU A 211 86.43 -12.80 -4.86
CA GLU A 211 87.59 -11.99 -5.25
C GLU A 211 88.72 -12.09 -4.22
N GLY A 212 88.41 -12.01 -2.91
CA GLY A 212 89.41 -12.22 -1.86
C GLY A 212 90.02 -13.62 -1.85
N ARG A 213 89.22 -14.66 -2.13
CA ARG A 213 89.74 -16.03 -2.31
C ARG A 213 90.48 -16.23 -3.63
N GLY A 214 90.13 -15.49 -4.66
CA GLY A 214 90.87 -15.46 -5.93
C GLY A 214 92.26 -14.88 -5.72
N MET A 215 92.37 -13.75 -5.01
CA MET A 215 93.66 -13.17 -4.64
C MET A 215 94.47 -14.08 -3.71
N GLU A 216 93.87 -14.67 -2.67
CA GLU A 216 94.57 -15.65 -1.81
C GLU A 216 95.07 -16.87 -2.60
N ARG A 217 94.32 -17.31 -3.61
CA ARG A 217 94.72 -18.43 -4.47
C ARG A 217 95.79 -18.04 -5.51
N ASP A 218 95.71 -16.83 -6.07
CA ASP A 218 96.73 -16.30 -6.97
C ASP A 218 98.04 -16.05 -6.19
N GLU A 219 97.98 -15.62 -4.93
CA GLU A 219 99.12 -15.51 -4.01
C GLU A 219 99.68 -16.89 -3.63
N GLU A 220 98.85 -17.90 -3.36
CA GLU A 220 99.30 -19.29 -3.13
C GLU A 220 99.92 -19.92 -4.39
N GLU A 221 99.38 -19.65 -5.60
CA GLU A 221 99.96 -20.11 -6.87
C GLU A 221 101.27 -19.37 -7.22
N GLU A 222 101.43 -18.09 -6.85
CA GLU A 222 102.69 -17.35 -6.95
C GLU A 222 103.74 -17.86 -5.93
N GLU A 223 103.36 -18.17 -4.68
CA GLU A 223 104.25 -18.77 -3.68
C GLU A 223 104.66 -20.21 -4.03
N GLU A 224 103.78 -21.02 -4.65
CA GLU A 224 104.14 -22.35 -5.17
C GLU A 224 105.10 -22.25 -6.37
N LEU A 225 104.94 -21.25 -7.25
CA LEU A 225 105.85 -21.00 -8.37
C LEU A 225 107.21 -20.43 -7.92
N GLU A 226 107.25 -19.65 -6.84
CA GLU A 226 108.51 -19.18 -6.23
C GLU A 226 109.18 -20.27 -5.39
N GLY A 227 108.42 -21.22 -4.83
CA GLY A 227 108.93 -22.38 -4.08
C GLY A 227 109.59 -23.48 -4.95
N GLU A 228 109.24 -23.58 -6.23
CA GLU A 228 109.91 -24.48 -7.19
C GLU A 228 111.16 -23.86 -7.85
N GLY A 229 111.54 -22.63 -7.48
CA GLY A 229 112.61 -21.83 -8.10
C GLY A 229 114.02 -21.87 -7.48
N GLU A 230 114.24 -22.52 -6.33
CA GLU A 230 115.57 -22.64 -5.72
C GLU A 230 115.86 -24.08 -5.25
N GLY A 231 116.50 -24.88 -6.11
CA GLY A 231 116.83 -26.27 -5.82
C GLY A 231 117.71 -27.01 -6.86
N ASP A 232 118.68 -26.29 -7.44
CA ASP A 232 119.98 -26.71 -7.98
C ASP A 232 120.11 -27.83 -9.05
N GLU A 233 120.91 -27.50 -10.07
CA GLU A 233 121.42 -28.36 -11.12
C GLU A 233 122.42 -29.40 -10.57
N SER A 234 122.36 -30.60 -11.18
CA SER A 234 123.51 -31.45 -11.56
C SER A 234 124.15 -32.42 -10.55
N LYS A 235 123.79 -33.70 -10.67
CA LYS A 235 124.64 -34.80 -11.21
C LYS A 235 123.85 -36.12 -11.25
N SER A 236 123.54 -36.66 -12.41
CA SER A 236 124.36 -37.57 -13.24
C SER A 236 124.69 -38.92 -12.57
N GLU A 237 124.10 -39.94 -13.21
CA GLU A 237 124.65 -41.27 -13.53
C GLU A 237 124.44 -42.48 -12.61
N TYR A 238 123.74 -43.45 -13.24
CA TYR A 238 123.98 -44.91 -13.22
C TYR A 238 123.71 -45.66 -11.91
N SER A 239 123.07 -46.82 -11.85
CA SER A 239 122.27 -47.65 -12.77
C SER A 239 121.91 -48.90 -11.96
N ASP A 240 120.74 -49.44 -12.22
CA ASP A 240 120.38 -50.88 -12.19
C ASP A 240 120.41 -51.72 -10.90
N ASP A 241 119.26 -52.40 -10.79
CA ASP A 241 119.01 -53.79 -10.42
C ASP A 241 118.68 -54.20 -8.97
N GLU A 242 117.41 -54.65 -8.86
CA GLU A 242 116.89 -55.85 -8.20
C GLU A 242 117.35 -56.19 -6.78
N LEU A 243 116.44 -55.98 -5.80
CA LEU A 243 115.73 -57.03 -5.03
C LEU A 243 114.91 -56.43 -3.88
#